data_AF-A0A352DQT9-F1
#
_entry.id   AF-A0A352DQT9-F1
#
_cell.length_a   1.000
_cell.length_b   1.000
_cell.length_c   1.000
_cell.angle_alpha   90.00
_cell.angle_beta   90.00
_cell.angle_gamma   90.00
#
_symmetry.space_group_name_H-M   'P 1'
#
loop_
_entity.id
_entity.type
_entity.pdbx_description
1 polymer ?
#
loop_
_entity_poly.entity_id
_entity_poly.type
_entity_poly.pdbx_seq_one_letter_code
_entity_poly.pdbx_strand_id
1 'polypeptide(L)' 'MADFDFSGFLTKEDIFKLEFEKYIPEFIERANNDSLHSDPDFVSRTQELVKLGEEAGIDLEAYIKKFAKDNGIR' A
#
# COMPACT_ATOMS: atom_id res chain seq x y z
N MET A 1 1.53 30.76 -1.64
CA MET A 1 1.13 29.36 -1.50
C MET A 1 2.12 28.74 -0.55
N ALA A 2 1.73 28.33 0.65
CA ALA A 2 2.65 27.68 1.58
C ALA A 2 2.74 26.20 1.19
N ASP A 3 3.90 25.78 0.71
CA ASP A 3 4.29 24.38 0.65
C ASP A 3 4.38 23.89 2.11
N PHE A 4 3.35 23.20 2.57
CA PHE A 4 3.32 22.59 3.89
C PHE A 4 4.16 21.31 3.81
N ASP A 5 5.46 21.44 4.08
CA ASP A 5 6.40 20.31 4.11
C ASP A 5 6.14 19.46 5.37
N PHE A 6 5.34 18.41 5.22
CA PHE A 6 5.11 17.40 6.27
C PHE A 6 6.26 16.39 6.39
N SER A 7 7.33 16.56 5.61
CA SER A 7 8.52 15.70 5.61
C SER A 7 9.23 15.65 6.97
N GLY A 8 8.96 16.60 7.87
CA GLY A 8 9.43 16.59 9.26
C GLY A 8 8.49 15.94 10.28
N PHE A 9 7.27 15.54 9.90
CA PHE A 9 6.24 15.07 10.85
C PHE A 9 5.79 13.63 10.62
N LEU A 10 5.78 13.18 9.35
CA LEU A 10 5.37 11.82 9.00
C LEU A 10 6.61 10.95 8.80
N THR A 11 6.64 9.81 9.49
CA THR A 11 7.67 8.80 9.26
C THR A 11 7.43 8.10 7.93
N LYS A 12 8.44 7.39 7.41
CA LYS A 12 8.28 6.54 6.23
C LYS A 12 7.19 5.48 6.43
N GLU A 13 7.04 4.99 7.66
CA GLU A 13 5.95 4.09 8.04
C GLU A 13 4.57 4.79 7.92
N ASP A 14 4.45 6.04 8.34
CA ASP A 14 3.19 6.79 8.22
C ASP A 14 2.82 7.02 6.75
N ILE A 15 3.81 7.39 5.92
CA ILE A 15 3.62 7.54 4.47
C ILE A 15 3.17 6.22 3.85
N PHE A 16 3.84 5.11 4.20
CA PHE A 16 3.45 3.78 3.74
C PHE A 16 2.02 3.43 4.14
N LYS A 17 1.62 3.65 5.40
CA LYS A 17 0.27 3.34 5.87
C LYS A 17 -0.79 4.15 5.13
N LEU A 18 -0.56 5.45 4.91
CA LEU A 18 -1.49 6.31 4.19
C LEU A 18 -1.69 5.85 2.74
N GLU A 19 -0.61 5.47 2.05
CA GLU A 19 -0.69 4.96 0.69
C GLU A 19 -1.31 3.55 0.65
N PHE A 20 -1.00 2.72 1.64
CA PHE A 20 -1.56 1.38 1.80
C PHE A 20 -3.08 1.42 2.02
N GLU A 21 -3.58 2.32 2.86
CA GLU A 21 -5.02 2.47 3.12
C GLU A 21 -5.80 2.87 1.87
N LYS A 22 -5.21 3.69 0.99
CA LYS A 22 -5.81 4.02 -0.31
C LYS A 22 -5.74 2.85 -1.29
N TYR A 23 -4.69 2.05 -1.22
CA TYR A 23 -4.42 0.94 -2.15
C TYR A 23 -5.24 -0.33 -1.84
N ILE A 24 -5.38 -0.68 -0.55
CA ILE A 24 -5.97 -1.96 -0.12
C ILE A 24 -7.40 -2.23 -0.62
N PRO A 25 -8.36 -1.27 -0.70
CA PRO A 25 -9.69 -1.57 -1.23
C PRO A 25 -9.64 -1.96 -2.71
N GLU A 26 -8.84 -1.26 -3.52
CA GLU A 26 -8.66 -1.57 -4.95
C GLU A 26 -7.96 -2.93 -5.13
N PHE A 27 -6.96 -3.22 -4.29
CA PHE A 27 -6.30 -4.53 -4.28
C PHE A 27 -7.27 -5.67 -3.98
N ILE A 28 -8.14 -5.53 -2.98
CA ILE A 28 -9.13 -6.56 -2.64
C ILE A 28 -10.12 -6.76 -3.79
N GLU A 29 -10.61 -5.68 -4.40
CA GLU A 29 -11.51 -5.78 -5.55
C GLU A 29 -10.86 -6.50 -6.73
N ARG A 30 -9.62 -6.15 -7.07
CA ARG A 30 -8.87 -6.78 -8.16
C ARG A 30 -8.46 -8.21 -7.85
N ALA A 31 -8.12 -8.52 -6.60
CA ALA A 31 -7.83 -9.87 -6.15
C ALA A 31 -9.06 -10.79 -6.26
N ASN A 32 -10.25 -10.29 -5.91
CA ASN A 32 -11.51 -11.03 -6.08
C ASN A 32 -11.90 -11.24 -7.55
N ASN A 33 -11.45 -10.37 -8.45
CA ASN A 33 -11.73 -10.44 -9.88
C ASN A 33 -10.59 -11.07 -10.71
N ASP A 34 -9.56 -11.63 -10.06
CA ASP A 34 -8.34 -12.15 -10.73
C ASP A 34 -7.69 -11.16 -11.71
N SER A 35 -7.81 -9.84 -11.46
CA SER A 35 -7.40 -8.77 -12.36
C SER A 35 -6.19 -7.96 -11.87
N LEU A 36 -5.44 -8.52 -10.90
CA LEU A 36 -4.25 -7.88 -10.30
C LEU A 36 -3.15 -7.53 -11.32
N HIS A 37 -3.04 -8.30 -12.40
CA HIS A 37 -2.03 -8.08 -13.44
C HIS A 37 -2.59 -7.49 -14.73
N SER A 38 -3.89 -7.19 -14.76
CA SER A 38 -4.56 -6.71 -15.97
C SER A 38 -4.26 -5.26 -16.29
N ASP A 39 -3.79 -4.49 -15.31
CA ASP A 39 -3.58 -3.05 -15.42
C ASP A 39 -2.14 -2.67 -15.06
N PRO A 40 -1.34 -2.15 -16.01
CA PRO A 40 0.07 -1.85 -15.79
C PRO A 40 0.26 -0.69 -14.78
N ASP A 41 -0.65 0.27 -14.72
CA ASP A 41 -0.63 1.36 -13.74
C ASP A 41 -0.80 0.83 -12.31
N PHE A 42 -1.73 -0.10 -12.10
CA PHE A 42 -1.86 -0.78 -10.82
C PHE A 42 -0.62 -1.57 -10.42
N VAL A 43 0.00 -2.28 -11.37
CA VAL A 43 1.26 -3.01 -11.12
C VAL A 43 2.38 -2.04 -10.73
N SER A 44 2.48 -0.88 -11.39
CA SER A 44 3.45 0.16 -11.05
C SER A 44 3.22 0.70 -9.64
N ARG A 45 1.96 1.04 -9.29
CA ARG A 45 1.60 1.48 -7.93
C ARG A 45 1.90 0.44 -6.87
N THR A 46 1.70 -0.84 -7.18
CA THR A 46 2.05 -1.95 -6.29
C THR A 46 3.56 -1.96 -6.02
N GLN A 47 4.39 -1.80 -7.07
CA GLN A 47 5.85 -1.74 -6.94
C GLN A 47 6.32 -0.51 -6.15
N GLU A 48 5.68 0.65 -6.35
CA GLU A 48 5.96 1.85 -5.56
C GLU A 48 5.64 1.63 -4.08
N LEU A 49 4.52 0.95 -3.78
CA LEU A 49 4.12 0.64 -2.42
C LEU A 49 5.07 -0.37 -1.75
N VAL A 50 5.58 -1.36 -2.52
CA VAL A 50 6.65 -2.26 -2.05
C VAL A 50 7.86 -1.45 -1.64
N LYS A 51 8.31 -0.54 -2.49
CA LYS A 51 9.49 0.29 -2.22
C LYS A 51 9.29 1.17 -0.97
N LEU A 52 8.12 1.81 -0.83
CA LEU A 52 7.78 2.59 0.37
C LEU A 52 7.80 1.72 1.64
N GLY A 53 7.29 0.50 1.53
CA GLY A 53 7.35 -0.50 2.60
C GLY A 53 8.79 -0.83 2.98
N GLU A 54 9.63 -1.19 2.00
CA GLU A 54 11.04 -1.50 2.23
C GLU A 54 11.80 -0.33 2.88
N GLU A 55 11.54 0.90 2.44
CA GLU A 55 12.14 2.09 3.03
C GLU A 55 11.69 2.34 4.48
N ALA A 56 10.50 1.86 4.86
CA ALA A 56 9.98 1.86 6.23
C ALA A 56 10.35 0.61 7.04
N GLY A 57 11.01 -0.39 6.43
CA GLY A 57 11.27 -1.70 7.07
C GLY A 57 10.04 -2.61 7.17
N ILE A 58 9.03 -2.38 6.33
CA ILE A 58 7.77 -3.12 6.27
C ILE A 58 7.72 -3.94 4.99
N ASP A 59 7.60 -5.25 5.12
CA ASP A 59 7.33 -6.13 3.98
C ASP A 59 5.85 -6.04 3.58
N LEU A 60 5.58 -5.56 2.35
CA LEU A 60 4.22 -5.32 1.87
C LEU A 60 3.38 -6.61 1.87
N GLU A 61 3.95 -7.74 1.46
CA GLU A 61 3.24 -9.01 1.39
C GLU A 61 2.83 -9.49 2.79
N ALA A 62 3.75 -9.43 3.75
CA ALA A 62 3.49 -9.74 5.15
C ALA A 62 2.44 -8.79 5.75
N TYR A 63 2.50 -7.49 5.40
CA TYR A 63 1.54 -6.50 5.86
C TYR A 63 0.14 -6.75 5.31
N ILE A 64 0.00 -7.06 4.02
CA ILE A 64 -1.27 -7.46 3.39
C ILE A 64 -1.82 -8.73 4.04
N LYS A 65 -0.99 -9.76 4.24
CA LYS A 65 -1.41 -11.02 4.90
C LYS A 65 -1.91 -10.77 6.32
N LYS A 66 -1.22 -9.93 7.08
CA LYS A 66 -1.64 -9.53 8.43
C LYS A 66 -2.95 -8.76 8.40
N PHE A 67 -3.07 -7.77 7.51
CA PHE A 67 -4.29 -6.98 7.33
C PHE A 67 -5.48 -7.88 6.96
N ALA A 68 -5.31 -8.79 6.00
CA ALA A 68 -6.34 -9.72 5.59
C ALA A 68 -6.79 -10.61 6.75
N LYS A 69 -5.83 -11.18 7.50
CA LYS A 69 -6.11 -11.98 8.68
C LYS A 69 -6.86 -11.19 9.77
N ASP A 70 -6.42 -9.97 10.05
CA ASP A 70 -7.02 -9.11 11.08
C ASP A 70 -8.45 -8.66 10.71
N ASN A 71 -8.75 -8.56 9.40
CA ASN A 71 -10.06 -8.18 8.88
C ASN A 71 -10.94 -9.36 8.43
N GLY A 72 -10.47 -10.61 8.61
CA GLY A 72 -11.21 -11.81 8.19
C GLY A 72 -11.37 -11.98 6.67
N ILE A 73 -10.52 -11.31 5.88
CA ILE A 73 -10.43 -11.46 4.43
C ILE A 73 -9.69 -12.79 4.18
N ARG A 74 -10.33 -13.71 3.44
CA ARG A 74 -9.90 -15.10 3.31
C ARG A 74 -9.86 -15.54 1.86
#